data_AF-A0AAV6TKT9-F1
#
_entry.id   AF-A0AAV6TKT9-F1
#
_cell.length_a   1.000
_cell.length_b   1.000
_cell.length_c   1.000
_cell.angle_alpha   90.00
_cell.angle_beta   90.00
_cell.angle_gamma   90.00
#
_symmetry.space_group_name_H-M   'P 1'
#
loop_
_entity.id
_entity.type
_entity.pdbx_description
1 polymer ?
#
loop_
_entity_poly.entity_id
_entity_poly.type
_entity_poly.pdbx_seq_one_letter_code
_entity_poly.pdbx_strand_id
1 'polypeptide(L)'
;MTSNMPENLVCETKKRKLLDSETTNATKRLNMTLECPSDFEETFKNIPILADEYTRSIETEKMFVGIIKSKKETSRLIKELSAVWPLEGQSHLKRVRWTSQKDVFEILIRPLNENEISSYPDSYSLNQVLGQVNIDITGLMDTVLVYEVPKYPALTQKQYKDFSELWPMQFREDKYVEKLLKDELLSSKEREDVSKFMKMCLNAAQHGDEKVGCVIVDPSESKVVAVAHDRREKHPLQHTVMVAVDLVAKSQGGGCWETDSEHLHHSLYSKDDYDEKIEELKRQNPGKDVKKLALPYLCTSYDAYLSREPCV
;
A
#
# COMPACT_ATOMS: atom_id res chain seq x y z
N MET A 1 -72.83 6.61 3.52
CA MET A 1 -73.84 6.97 4.53
C MET A 1 -73.96 5.80 5.50
N THR A 2 -73.87 6.12 6.81
CA THR A 2 -74.27 5.33 8.01
C THR A 2 -73.60 3.95 8.20
N SER A 3 -72.60 3.78 9.08
CA SER A 3 -72.63 3.77 10.56
C SER A 3 -73.33 2.54 11.16
N ASN A 4 -72.60 1.68 11.88
CA ASN A 4 -72.77 1.49 13.33
C ASN A 4 -71.80 0.45 13.92
N MET A 5 -71.35 0.76 15.14
CA MET A 5 -70.57 -0.06 16.07
C MET A 5 -71.40 -1.23 16.67
N PRO A 6 -70.78 -2.06 17.54
CA PRO A 6 -70.90 -1.87 19.00
C PRO A 6 -69.56 -2.02 19.79
N GLU A 7 -69.29 -1.20 20.83
CA GLU A 7 -69.39 -1.48 22.30
C GLU A 7 -68.54 -2.67 22.81
N ASN A 8 -67.93 -2.73 24.00
CA ASN A 8 -67.48 -1.83 25.09
C ASN A 8 -66.68 -2.72 26.06
N LEU A 9 -65.64 -2.15 26.69
CA LEU A 9 -65.02 -2.43 28.02
C LEU A 9 -64.69 -3.91 28.44
N VAL A 10 -63.52 -4.22 29.01
CA VAL A 10 -63.15 -3.90 30.40
C VAL A 10 -61.62 -3.78 30.58
N CYS A 11 -61.25 -2.81 31.40
CA CYS A 11 -59.93 -2.45 31.89
C CYS A 11 -59.64 -3.18 33.21
N GLU A 12 -58.47 -3.82 33.36
CA GLU A 12 -57.92 -4.16 34.69
C GLU A 12 -56.57 -3.48 34.92
N THR A 13 -56.62 -2.45 35.75
CA THR A 13 -55.48 -1.84 36.44
C THR A 13 -54.93 -2.75 37.55
N LYS A 14 -53.61 -2.97 37.60
CA LYS A 14 -52.90 -3.26 38.85
C LYS A 14 -51.67 -2.35 39.01
N LYS A 15 -51.68 -1.59 40.10
CA LYS A 15 -50.64 -0.67 40.57
C LYS A 15 -49.45 -1.41 41.19
N ARG A 16 -48.25 -0.89 40.87
CA ARG A 16 -47.00 -0.71 41.66
C ARG A 16 -46.64 -1.74 42.76
N LYS A 17 -45.41 -2.25 42.67
CA LYS A 17 -44.45 -2.25 43.78
C LYS A 17 -43.09 -1.75 43.29
N LEU A 18 -42.65 -0.60 43.83
CA LEU A 18 -41.24 -0.28 44.00
C LEU A 18 -40.72 -1.21 45.10
N LEU A 19 -39.56 -1.82 44.89
CA LEU A 19 -38.65 -2.28 45.94
C LEU A 19 -37.22 -2.12 45.40
N ASP A 20 -36.45 -1.38 46.17
CA ASP A 20 -35.05 -1.05 45.97
C ASP A 20 -34.13 -2.28 46.00
N SER A 21 -32.90 -2.01 45.55
CA SER A 21 -31.63 -2.66 45.93
C SER A 21 -31.38 -4.05 45.33
N GLU A 22 -30.44 -4.15 44.38
CA GLU A 22 -29.04 -4.44 44.72
C GLU A 22 -28.21 -4.62 43.45
N THR A 23 -27.17 -3.80 43.39
CA THR A 23 -25.94 -3.91 42.63
C THR A 23 -25.52 -5.36 42.36
N THR A 24 -25.53 -5.79 41.10
CA THR A 24 -24.58 -6.82 40.64
C THR A 24 -24.20 -6.55 39.19
N ASN A 25 -23.02 -5.93 39.04
CA ASN A 25 -22.22 -5.98 37.84
C ASN A 25 -22.03 -7.44 37.42
N ALA A 26 -22.55 -7.80 36.26
CA ALA A 26 -22.14 -9.00 35.54
C ALA A 26 -21.51 -8.58 34.22
N THR A 27 -20.34 -7.92 34.31
CA THR A 27 -19.41 -7.76 33.20
C THR A 27 -18.92 -9.15 32.82
N LYS A 28 -19.67 -9.84 31.96
CA LYS A 28 -19.23 -11.09 31.35
C LYS A 28 -18.09 -10.73 30.39
N ARG A 29 -16.87 -10.71 30.92
CA ARG A 29 -15.65 -10.86 30.11
C ARG A 29 -15.84 -12.15 29.32
N LEU A 30 -16.18 -12.03 28.04
CA LEU A 30 -16.02 -13.10 27.07
C LEU A 30 -14.50 -13.34 26.95
N ASN A 31 -13.96 -14.16 27.84
CA ASN A 31 -12.74 -14.91 27.55
C ASN A 31 -13.11 -15.94 26.49
N MET A 32 -13.19 -15.49 25.25
CA MET A 32 -13.32 -16.36 24.10
C MET A 32 -11.93 -16.97 23.86
N THR A 33 -11.54 -17.91 24.73
CA THR A 33 -10.43 -18.81 24.47
C THR A 33 -10.90 -19.76 23.38
N LEU A 34 -10.76 -19.34 22.12
CA LEU A 34 -10.94 -20.23 20.98
C LEU A 34 -9.80 -21.26 21.07
N GLU A 35 -10.14 -22.47 21.51
CA GLU A 35 -9.24 -23.62 21.46
C GLU A 35 -8.73 -23.76 20.03
N CYS A 36 -7.41 -23.58 19.87
CA CYS A 36 -6.73 -23.74 18.60
C CYS A 36 -6.72 -25.24 18.26
N PRO A 37 -7.37 -25.70 17.18
CA PRO A 37 -7.17 -27.06 16.71
C PRO A 37 -5.69 -27.24 16.37
N SER A 38 -5.06 -28.24 16.97
CA SER A 38 -3.61 -28.44 17.05
C SER A 38 -2.90 -28.81 15.73
N ASP A 39 -3.55 -28.76 14.57
CA ASP A 39 -3.02 -29.36 13.34
C ASP A 39 -3.22 -28.50 12.08
N PHE A 40 -2.89 -27.21 12.15
CA PHE A 40 -2.73 -26.36 10.95
C PHE A 40 -1.46 -25.52 11.08
N GLU A 41 -0.31 -26.11 10.77
CA GLU A 41 0.88 -25.36 10.31
C GLU A 41 0.73 -25.10 8.81
N GLU A 42 -0.29 -24.34 8.41
CA GLU A 42 -0.32 -23.78 7.07
C GLU A 42 0.70 -22.64 7.00
N THR A 43 1.88 -22.98 6.50
CA THR A 43 2.86 -21.98 6.06
C THR A 43 2.25 -21.24 4.86
N PHE A 44 1.72 -20.04 5.11
CA PHE A 44 1.25 -19.16 4.05
C PHE A 44 2.43 -18.38 3.45
N LYS A 45 2.29 -18.04 2.18
CA LYS A 45 3.22 -17.16 1.46
C LYS A 45 2.56 -15.80 1.28
N ASN A 46 3.23 -14.73 1.69
CA ASN A 46 2.73 -13.38 1.39
C ASN A 46 2.96 -13.05 -0.08
N ILE A 47 1.91 -12.59 -0.74
CA ILE A 47 1.98 -12.09 -2.11
C ILE A 47 1.61 -10.60 -2.03
N PRO A 48 2.58 -9.70 -2.23
CA PRO A 48 2.30 -8.28 -2.16
C PRO A 48 1.50 -7.83 -3.38
N ILE A 49 0.48 -7.02 -3.14
CA ILE A 49 -0.25 -6.31 -4.19
C ILE A 49 0.44 -4.96 -4.36
N LEU A 50 1.18 -4.83 -5.45
CA LEU A 50 1.94 -3.63 -5.81
C LEU A 50 1.36 -3.03 -7.09
N ALA A 51 1.63 -1.73 -7.31
CA ALA A 51 1.36 -1.11 -8.60
C ALA A 51 2.14 -1.84 -9.71
N ASP A 52 1.56 -1.89 -10.91
CA ASP A 52 2.12 -2.60 -12.09
C ASP A 52 3.57 -2.21 -12.39
N GLU A 53 3.97 -1.01 -11.99
CA GLU A 53 5.31 -0.52 -12.19
C GLU A 53 6.42 -1.32 -11.49
N TYR A 54 6.11 -1.97 -10.37
CA TYR A 54 7.06 -2.81 -9.64
C TYR A 54 7.27 -4.18 -10.29
N THR A 55 6.33 -4.61 -11.13
CA THR A 55 6.33 -5.93 -11.79
C THR A 55 6.47 -5.84 -13.31
N ARG A 56 6.46 -4.62 -13.88
CA ARG A 56 6.60 -4.38 -15.32
C ARG A 56 7.84 -5.07 -15.90
N SER A 57 7.67 -5.62 -17.10
CA SER A 57 8.78 -6.07 -17.94
C SER A 57 9.59 -4.89 -18.47
N ILE A 58 10.77 -5.17 -19.02
CA ILE A 58 11.58 -4.14 -19.64
C ILE A 58 10.86 -3.56 -20.86
N GLU A 59 10.63 -2.26 -20.84
CA GLU A 59 10.18 -1.48 -21.99
C GLU A 59 11.34 -0.61 -22.45
N THR A 60 11.56 -0.56 -23.75
CA THR A 60 12.69 0.15 -24.34
C THR A 60 12.25 1.36 -25.14
N GLU A 61 13.16 2.31 -25.27
CA GLU A 61 13.07 3.40 -26.23
C GLU A 61 14.40 3.54 -26.98
N LYS A 62 14.35 4.03 -28.23
CA LYS A 62 15.54 4.19 -29.06
C LYS A 62 16.18 5.55 -28.80
N MET A 63 17.49 5.55 -28.57
CA MET A 63 18.30 6.74 -28.34
C MET A 63 19.47 6.82 -29.33
N PHE A 64 19.80 8.04 -29.76
CA PHE A 64 21.05 8.33 -30.44
C PHE A 64 22.21 8.33 -29.45
N VAL A 65 23.28 7.61 -29.80
CA VAL A 65 24.45 7.39 -28.96
C VAL A 65 25.72 7.78 -29.71
N GLY A 66 26.40 8.81 -29.20
CA GLY A 66 27.69 9.24 -29.72
C GLY A 66 28.84 8.43 -29.14
N ILE A 67 29.95 8.36 -29.89
CA ILE A 67 31.18 7.71 -29.43
C ILE A 67 32.22 8.77 -29.09
N ILE A 68 32.69 8.79 -27.84
CA ILE A 68 33.73 9.68 -27.34
C ILE A 68 35.10 8.99 -27.50
N LYS A 69 35.99 9.58 -28.30
CA LYS A 69 37.38 9.13 -28.52
C LYS A 69 38.40 9.80 -27.60
N SER A 70 38.02 10.92 -26.97
CA SER A 70 38.90 11.67 -26.07
C SER A 70 38.25 11.82 -24.70
N LYS A 71 38.71 11.03 -23.72
CA LYS A 71 38.24 11.06 -22.33
C LYS A 71 38.27 12.47 -21.69
N LYS A 72 39.18 13.34 -22.14
CA LYS A 72 39.31 14.71 -21.63
C LYS A 72 38.07 15.56 -21.93
N GLU A 73 37.35 15.24 -23.01
CA GLU A 73 36.18 15.98 -23.46
C GLU A 73 34.88 15.51 -22.80
N THR A 74 34.87 14.35 -22.12
CA THR A 74 33.64 13.74 -21.58
C THR A 74 32.84 14.68 -20.68
N SER A 75 33.49 15.35 -19.73
CA SER A 75 32.82 16.27 -18.80
C SER A 75 32.22 17.50 -19.50
N ARG A 76 32.87 17.98 -20.57
CA ARG A 76 32.39 19.10 -21.37
C ARG A 76 31.18 18.66 -22.21
N LEU A 77 31.31 17.54 -22.92
CA LEU A 77 30.25 16.96 -23.74
C LEU A 77 28.99 16.66 -22.92
N ILE A 78 29.12 16.10 -21.71
CA ILE A 78 27.97 15.90 -20.81
C ILE A 78 27.25 17.22 -20.54
N LYS A 79 27.99 18.30 -20.20
CA LYS A 79 27.41 19.61 -19.88
C LYS A 79 26.73 20.25 -21.08
N GLU A 80 27.40 20.28 -22.24
CA GLU A 80 26.87 20.89 -23.47
C GLU A 80 25.63 20.13 -23.97
N LEU A 81 25.71 18.80 -24.04
CA LEU A 81 24.55 17.99 -24.40
C LEU A 81 23.43 18.13 -23.37
N SER A 82 23.71 18.37 -22.08
CA SER A 82 22.67 18.55 -21.04
C SER A 82 21.99 19.89 -21.16
N ALA A 83 22.69 20.92 -21.63
CA ALA A 83 22.12 22.23 -21.87
C ALA A 83 21.17 22.23 -23.08
N VAL A 84 21.47 21.43 -24.12
CA VAL A 84 20.66 21.35 -25.34
C VAL A 84 19.58 20.28 -25.24
N TRP A 85 19.95 19.05 -24.85
CA TRP A 85 19.05 17.91 -24.70
C TRP A 85 19.20 17.33 -23.30
N PRO A 86 18.47 17.90 -22.33
CA PRO A 86 18.31 17.26 -21.04
C PRO A 86 17.62 15.90 -21.22
N LEU A 87 17.99 14.92 -20.40
CA LEU A 87 17.35 13.60 -20.39
C LEU A 87 16.04 13.66 -19.60
N GLU A 88 15.10 14.52 -20.01
CA GLU A 88 13.80 14.64 -19.35
C GLU A 88 13.01 13.34 -19.52
N GLY A 89 12.64 12.70 -18.41
CA GLY A 89 12.03 11.37 -18.43
C GLY A 89 13.04 10.21 -18.45
N GLN A 90 14.30 10.43 -18.83
CA GLN A 90 15.39 9.44 -18.78
C GLN A 90 16.50 9.78 -17.76
N SER A 91 16.19 10.58 -16.73
CA SER A 91 17.16 10.96 -15.70
C SER A 91 17.68 9.78 -14.87
N HIS A 92 17.00 8.64 -14.92
CA HIS A 92 17.47 7.39 -14.32
C HIS A 92 18.67 6.79 -15.06
N LEU A 93 18.86 7.07 -16.34
CA LEU A 93 19.99 6.55 -17.11
C LEU A 93 21.27 7.34 -16.82
N LYS A 94 22.41 6.65 -16.76
CA LYS A 94 23.71 7.33 -16.75
C LYS A 94 24.00 7.81 -18.15
N ARG A 95 24.30 9.10 -18.32
CA ARG A 95 24.50 9.68 -19.65
C ARG A 95 25.66 9.05 -20.43
N VAL A 96 26.70 8.57 -19.73
CA VAL A 96 27.92 8.00 -20.34
C VAL A 96 28.17 6.59 -19.82
N ARG A 97 28.61 5.70 -20.71
CA ARG A 97 29.10 4.37 -20.35
C ARG A 97 30.49 4.08 -20.91
N TRP A 98 31.18 3.16 -20.26
CA TRP A 98 32.46 2.64 -20.71
C TRP A 98 32.22 1.59 -21.80
N THR A 99 33.10 1.53 -22.78
CA THR A 99 33.12 0.43 -23.76
C THR A 99 34.23 -0.55 -23.40
N SER A 100 34.27 -1.71 -24.08
CA SER A 100 35.38 -2.67 -23.95
C SER A 100 36.71 -2.10 -24.46
N GLN A 101 36.68 -1.04 -25.27
CA GLN A 101 37.88 -0.38 -25.77
C GLN A 101 38.37 0.66 -24.77
N LYS A 102 39.68 0.64 -24.50
CA LYS A 102 40.31 1.55 -23.55
C LYS A 102 40.15 3.01 -24.01
N ASP A 103 39.74 3.86 -23.09
CA ASP A 103 39.53 5.31 -23.27
C ASP A 103 38.48 5.69 -24.34
N VAL A 104 37.61 4.74 -24.73
CA VAL A 104 36.44 4.97 -25.59
C VAL A 104 35.16 4.85 -24.76
N PHE A 105 34.30 5.86 -24.87
CA PHE A 105 33.04 5.94 -24.15
C PHE A 105 31.88 6.13 -25.11
N GLU A 106 30.69 5.75 -24.68
CA GLU A 106 29.45 6.03 -25.39
C GLU A 106 28.60 6.99 -24.58
N ILE A 107 27.97 7.96 -25.25
CA ILE A 107 27.20 9.03 -24.62
C ILE A 107 25.81 9.15 -25.24
N LEU A 108 24.78 9.18 -24.40
CA LEU A 108 23.40 9.45 -24.82
C LEU A 108 23.26 10.90 -25.29
N ILE A 109 22.77 11.08 -26.51
CA ILE A 109 22.53 12.39 -27.12
C ILE A 109 21.07 12.79 -26.87
N ARG A 110 20.12 12.10 -27.53
CA ARG A 110 18.67 12.36 -27.45
C ARG A 110 17.84 11.13 -27.93
N PRO A 111 16.52 11.09 -27.65
CA PRO A 111 15.62 10.09 -28.22
C PRO A 111 15.49 10.20 -29.75
N LEU A 112 15.13 9.09 -30.40
CA LEU A 112 14.67 9.09 -31.79
C LEU A 112 13.22 9.59 -31.86
N ASN A 113 12.94 10.49 -32.81
CA ASN A 113 11.57 10.91 -33.09
C ASN A 113 10.85 9.84 -33.93
N GLU A 114 9.52 9.79 -33.85
CA GLU A 114 8.69 8.80 -34.58
C GLU A 114 8.93 8.79 -36.10
N ASN A 115 9.28 9.96 -36.66
CA ASN A 115 9.53 10.13 -38.10
C ASN A 115 10.95 9.73 -38.52
N GLU A 116 11.85 9.45 -37.57
CA GLU A 116 13.23 9.03 -37.83
C GLU A 116 13.29 7.49 -37.87
N ILE A 117 12.97 6.91 -39.03
CA ILE A 117 12.99 5.46 -39.25
C ILE A 117 14.44 4.95 -39.21
N SER A 118 14.72 3.99 -38.33
CA SER A 118 15.97 3.23 -38.30
C SER A 118 15.95 2.16 -39.40
N SER A 119 16.60 2.43 -40.53
CA SER A 119 16.77 1.44 -41.60
C SER A 119 18.25 1.08 -41.69
N TYR A 120 18.56 -0.15 -41.30
CA TYR A 120 19.92 -0.72 -41.18
C TYR A 120 20.88 -0.36 -42.33
N PRO A 121 22.21 -0.21 -42.07
CA PRO A 121 22.89 -0.34 -40.78
C PRO A 121 22.91 1.01 -40.03
N ASP A 122 22.31 1.03 -38.83
CA ASP A 122 21.91 2.20 -38.01
C ASP A 122 23.09 3.03 -37.47
N SER A 123 23.84 3.59 -38.41
CA SER A 123 24.86 4.60 -38.17
C SER A 123 24.46 5.88 -38.88
N TYR A 124 24.47 6.97 -38.15
CA TYR A 124 24.14 8.31 -38.62
C TYR A 124 25.38 9.18 -38.51
N SER A 125 25.49 10.21 -39.33
CA SER A 125 26.51 11.24 -39.11
C SER A 125 26.10 12.15 -37.95
N LEU A 126 27.07 12.69 -37.21
CA LEU A 126 26.82 13.66 -36.14
C LEU A 126 26.00 14.84 -36.64
N ASN A 127 26.30 15.33 -37.84
CA ASN A 127 25.59 16.47 -38.43
C ASN A 127 24.10 16.16 -38.69
N GLN A 128 23.75 14.93 -39.07
CA GLN A 128 22.35 14.52 -39.23
C GLN A 128 21.60 14.52 -37.89
N VAL A 129 22.26 14.07 -36.81
CA VAL A 129 21.63 13.93 -35.49
C VAL A 129 21.56 15.26 -34.75
N LEU A 130 22.63 16.05 -34.82
CA LEU A 130 22.77 17.34 -34.13
C LEU A 130 22.07 18.49 -34.88
N GLY A 131 21.93 18.39 -36.21
CA GLY A 131 21.30 19.42 -37.03
C GLY A 131 22.03 20.77 -36.93
N GLN A 132 21.30 21.82 -36.58
CA GLN A 132 21.82 23.20 -36.45
C GLN A 132 22.30 23.56 -35.04
N VAL A 133 22.39 22.58 -34.14
CA VAL A 133 22.79 22.85 -32.76
C VAL A 133 24.28 23.16 -32.69
N ASN A 134 24.60 24.27 -32.01
CA ASN A 134 25.97 24.70 -31.77
C ASN A 134 26.58 23.98 -30.54
N ILE A 135 27.00 22.74 -30.73
CA ILE A 135 27.78 21.96 -29.75
C ILE A 135 29.19 21.78 -30.31
N ASP A 136 30.20 21.94 -29.46
CA ASP A 136 31.57 21.62 -29.86
C ASP A 136 31.75 20.09 -29.86
N ILE A 137 31.73 19.53 -31.06
CA ILE A 137 31.86 18.09 -31.31
C ILE A 137 33.29 17.54 -31.11
N THR A 138 34.24 18.36 -30.66
CA THR A 138 35.61 17.92 -30.37
C THR A 138 35.59 16.73 -29.42
N GLY A 139 36.27 15.65 -29.80
CA GLY A 139 36.33 14.41 -29.03
C GLY A 139 35.19 13.42 -29.29
N LEU A 140 34.21 13.73 -30.15
CA LEU A 140 33.25 12.76 -30.69
C LEU A 140 33.74 12.15 -32.03
N MET A 141 33.28 10.95 -32.34
CA MET A 141 33.34 10.37 -33.68
C MET A 141 32.16 10.88 -34.51
N ASP A 142 32.36 11.02 -35.83
CA ASP A 142 31.27 11.42 -36.73
C ASP A 142 30.14 10.38 -36.77
N THR A 143 30.44 9.12 -36.46
CA THR A 143 29.46 8.03 -36.39
C THR A 143 28.66 8.11 -35.08
N VAL A 144 27.33 8.14 -35.23
CA VAL A 144 26.34 8.04 -34.15
C VAL A 144 25.56 6.74 -34.33
N LEU A 145 25.37 6.01 -33.24
CA LEU A 145 24.65 4.74 -33.22
C LEU A 145 23.24 4.93 -32.66
N VAL A 146 22.37 3.95 -32.88
CA VAL A 146 21.06 3.86 -32.24
C VAL A 146 21.05 2.64 -31.32
N TYR A 147 20.71 2.86 -30.05
CA TYR A 147 20.52 1.78 -29.08
C TYR A 147 19.14 1.83 -28.44
N GLU A 148 18.64 0.65 -28.09
CA GLU A 148 17.50 0.51 -27.20
C GLU A 148 17.96 0.64 -25.75
N VAL A 149 17.34 1.56 -25.02
CA VAL A 149 17.61 1.81 -23.60
C VAL A 149 16.35 1.62 -22.77
N PRO A 150 16.45 1.33 -21.45
CA PRO A 150 15.27 1.22 -20.60
C PRO A 150 14.51 2.54 -20.53
N LYS A 151 13.24 2.51 -20.93
CA LYS A 151 12.34 3.66 -20.93
C LYS A 151 12.00 4.15 -19.52
N TYR A 152 11.91 3.22 -18.56
CA TYR A 152 11.52 3.51 -17.18
C TYR A 152 12.65 3.19 -16.19
N PRO A 153 12.68 3.87 -15.03
CA PRO A 153 13.56 3.50 -13.93
C PRO A 153 13.24 2.09 -13.42
N ALA A 154 14.27 1.41 -12.90
CA ALA A 154 14.08 0.20 -12.13
C ALA A 154 13.61 0.56 -10.71
N LEU A 155 12.56 -0.12 -10.24
CA LEU A 155 12.01 0.04 -8.89
C LEU A 155 12.38 -1.14 -7.97
N THR A 156 12.83 -2.26 -8.55
CA THR A 156 13.25 -3.46 -7.82
C THR A 156 14.66 -3.90 -8.21
N GLN A 157 15.33 -4.69 -7.37
CA GLN A 157 16.64 -5.28 -7.66
C GLN A 157 16.57 -6.17 -8.91
N LYS A 158 15.46 -6.89 -9.10
CA LYS A 158 15.23 -7.72 -10.29
C LYS A 158 15.21 -6.86 -11.54
N GLN A 159 14.39 -5.81 -11.56
CA GLN A 159 14.33 -4.87 -12.68
C GLN A 159 15.68 -4.20 -12.90
N TYR A 160 16.40 -3.79 -11.85
CA TYR A 160 17.70 -3.16 -12.01
C TYR A 160 18.71 -4.10 -12.66
N LYS A 161 18.74 -5.37 -12.24
CA LYS A 161 19.59 -6.38 -12.85
C LYS A 161 19.28 -6.51 -14.35
N ASP A 162 18.01 -6.65 -14.70
CA ASP A 162 17.59 -6.86 -16.09
C ASP A 162 17.79 -5.59 -16.95
N PHE A 163 17.49 -4.41 -16.42
CA PHE A 163 17.48 -3.14 -17.18
C PHE A 163 18.89 -2.57 -17.35
N SER A 164 19.75 -2.74 -16.34
CA SER A 164 21.13 -2.23 -16.38
C SER A 164 22.02 -2.94 -17.40
N GLU A 165 21.61 -4.12 -17.89
CA GLU A 165 22.26 -4.83 -18.98
C GLU A 165 22.12 -4.08 -20.33
N LEU A 166 21.00 -3.39 -20.58
CA LEU A 166 20.82 -2.59 -21.79
C LEU A 166 21.62 -1.28 -21.72
N TRP A 167 21.48 -0.55 -20.62
CA TRP A 167 22.18 0.71 -20.41
C TRP A 167 22.38 0.98 -18.92
N PRO A 168 23.57 1.45 -18.49
CA PRO A 168 23.81 1.68 -17.08
C PRO A 168 22.89 2.78 -16.54
N MET A 169 22.30 2.52 -15.38
CA MET A 169 21.33 3.41 -14.75
C MET A 169 21.67 3.67 -13.28
N GLN A 170 20.98 4.63 -12.68
CA GLN A 170 20.97 4.87 -11.25
C GLN A 170 19.87 4.03 -10.63
N PHE A 171 20.18 3.36 -9.52
CA PHE A 171 19.19 2.61 -8.76
C PHE A 171 19.45 2.85 -7.28
N ARG A 172 18.37 3.14 -6.55
CA ARG A 172 18.36 3.22 -5.09
C ARG A 172 17.31 2.23 -4.63
N GLU A 173 17.79 1.21 -3.93
CA GLU A 173 16.94 0.17 -3.42
C GLU A 173 15.95 0.72 -2.38
N ASP A 174 14.67 0.48 -2.61
CA ASP A 174 13.67 0.60 -1.57
C ASP A 174 13.68 -0.68 -0.72
N LYS A 175 14.31 -0.58 0.46
CA LYS A 175 14.46 -1.71 1.37
C LYS A 175 13.13 -2.28 1.84
N TYR A 176 12.08 -1.47 1.91
CA TYR A 176 10.75 -1.94 2.33
C TYR A 176 10.16 -2.81 1.23
N VAL A 177 10.16 -2.33 -0.01
CA VAL A 177 9.65 -3.07 -1.18
C VAL A 177 10.46 -4.35 -1.39
N GLU A 178 11.78 -4.31 -1.26
CA GLU A 178 12.60 -5.51 -1.43
C GLU A 178 12.33 -6.57 -0.37
N LYS A 179 12.21 -6.18 0.91
CA LYS A 179 11.82 -7.10 1.97
C LYS A 179 10.43 -7.69 1.71
N LEU A 180 9.51 -6.85 1.26
CA LEU A 180 8.14 -7.26 0.93
C LEU A 180 8.12 -8.29 -0.21
N LEU A 181 8.87 -8.05 -1.29
CA LEU A 181 9.00 -8.97 -2.43
C LEU A 181 9.71 -10.29 -2.06
N LYS A 182 10.63 -10.25 -1.08
CA LYS A 182 11.35 -11.42 -0.56
C LYS A 182 10.59 -12.20 0.51
N ASP A 183 9.38 -11.77 0.88
CA ASP A 183 8.59 -12.34 1.99
C ASP A 183 9.31 -12.22 3.36
N GLU A 184 10.13 -11.19 3.53
CA GLU A 184 10.96 -10.92 4.72
C GLU A 184 10.40 -9.76 5.58
N LEU A 185 9.20 -9.26 5.27
CA LEU A 185 8.61 -8.15 6.00
C LEU A 185 8.17 -8.56 7.42
N LEU A 186 7.55 -9.74 7.51
CA LEU A 186 6.95 -10.24 8.75
C LEU A 186 7.92 -11.16 9.49
N SER A 187 8.14 -10.86 10.77
CA SER A 187 8.79 -11.76 11.72
C SER A 187 7.98 -13.04 11.95
N SER A 188 8.59 -14.07 12.53
CA SER A 188 7.89 -15.30 12.89
C SER A 188 6.67 -15.04 13.78
N LYS A 189 6.80 -14.10 14.73
CA LYS A 189 5.71 -13.73 15.63
C LYS A 189 4.56 -13.04 14.91
N GLU A 190 4.87 -12.09 14.03
CA GLU A 190 3.86 -11.41 13.22
C GLU A 190 3.15 -12.39 12.27
N ARG A 191 3.86 -13.40 11.73
CA ARG A 191 3.23 -14.45 10.92
C ARG A 191 2.21 -15.28 11.71
N GLU A 192 2.51 -15.62 12.97
CA GLU A 192 1.55 -16.28 13.86
C GLU A 192 0.32 -15.40 14.12
N ASP A 193 0.55 -14.11 14.39
CA ASP A 193 -0.51 -13.15 14.65
C ASP A 193 -1.41 -12.97 13.40
N VAL A 194 -0.82 -12.86 12.21
CA VAL A 194 -1.56 -12.84 10.93
C VAL A 194 -2.40 -14.10 10.77
N SER A 195 -1.84 -15.29 11.00
CA SER A 195 -2.59 -16.56 10.92
C SER A 195 -3.76 -16.58 11.89
N LYS A 196 -3.55 -16.11 13.13
CA LYS A 196 -4.60 -15.97 14.15
C LYS A 196 -5.70 -15.03 13.68
N PHE A 197 -5.38 -13.82 13.21
CA PHE A 197 -6.37 -12.84 12.77
C PHE A 197 -7.13 -13.30 11.52
N MET A 198 -6.48 -14.02 10.61
CA MET A 198 -7.14 -14.62 9.46
C MET A 198 -8.10 -15.75 9.86
N LYS A 199 -7.73 -16.60 10.82
CA LYS A 199 -8.66 -17.60 11.39
C LYS A 199 -9.88 -16.93 12.02
N MET A 200 -9.69 -15.80 12.70
CA MET A 200 -10.80 -15.00 13.24
C MET A 200 -11.71 -14.46 12.11
N CYS A 201 -11.14 -13.96 11.01
CA CYS A 201 -11.93 -13.53 9.84
C CYS A 201 -12.77 -14.68 9.27
N LEU A 202 -12.17 -15.86 9.09
CA LEU A 202 -12.86 -17.04 8.54
C LEU A 202 -13.96 -17.58 9.46
N ASN A 203 -13.78 -17.45 10.77
CA ASN A 203 -14.82 -17.78 11.75
C ASN A 203 -15.97 -16.77 11.68
N ALA A 204 -15.67 -15.47 11.76
CA ALA A 204 -16.68 -14.41 11.65
C ALA A 204 -17.48 -14.50 10.34
N ALA A 205 -16.80 -14.83 9.24
CA ALA A 205 -17.41 -15.04 7.93
C ALA A 205 -18.57 -16.04 7.97
N GLN A 206 -18.55 -17.07 8.81
CA GLN A 206 -19.63 -18.07 8.84
C GLN A 206 -21.00 -17.51 9.25
N HIS A 207 -21.04 -16.29 9.78
CA HIS A 207 -22.24 -15.65 10.31
C HIS A 207 -22.86 -14.59 9.39
N GLY A 208 -22.22 -14.27 8.25
CA GLY A 208 -22.74 -13.35 7.25
C GLY A 208 -23.23 -14.06 5.99
N ASP A 209 -24.23 -13.51 5.32
CA ASP A 209 -24.86 -14.07 4.12
C ASP A 209 -23.84 -14.48 3.05
N GLU A 210 -22.87 -13.61 2.83
CA GLU A 210 -21.88 -13.73 1.76
C GLU A 210 -20.57 -14.37 2.20
N LYS A 211 -20.54 -14.89 3.43
CA LYS A 211 -19.39 -15.54 4.03
C LYS A 211 -18.10 -14.71 3.96
N VAL A 212 -18.22 -13.42 4.26
CA VAL A 212 -17.09 -12.49 4.34
C VAL A 212 -16.93 -11.98 5.77
N GLY A 213 -15.73 -12.15 6.31
CA GLY A 213 -15.33 -11.67 7.64
C GLY A 213 -14.21 -10.64 7.55
N CYS A 214 -14.18 -9.71 8.50
CA CYS A 214 -13.14 -8.70 8.64
C CYS A 214 -12.76 -8.54 10.10
N VAL A 215 -11.47 -8.36 10.36
CA VAL A 215 -10.92 -8.06 11.67
C VAL A 215 -10.05 -6.81 11.55
N ILE A 216 -10.29 -5.83 12.41
CA ILE A 216 -9.46 -4.63 12.55
C ILE A 216 -8.57 -4.79 13.77
N VAL A 217 -7.27 -4.56 13.62
CA VAL A 217 -6.26 -4.76 14.65
C VAL A 217 -5.45 -3.49 14.83
N ASP A 218 -5.14 -3.15 16.09
CA ASP A 218 -4.09 -2.21 16.43
C ASP A 218 -2.74 -2.96 16.40
N PRO A 219 -1.88 -2.70 15.40
CA PRO A 219 -0.61 -3.41 15.25
C PRO A 219 0.40 -3.06 16.35
N SER A 220 0.23 -1.94 17.07
CA SER A 220 1.16 -1.57 18.15
C SER A 220 1.06 -2.48 19.38
N GLU A 221 -0.11 -3.08 19.59
CA GLU A 221 -0.42 -3.95 20.74
C GLU A 221 -0.85 -5.37 20.32
N SER A 222 -0.84 -5.67 19.01
CA SER A 222 -1.47 -6.88 18.42
C SER A 222 -2.90 -7.11 18.95
N LYS A 223 -3.68 -6.02 19.11
CA LYS A 223 -4.99 -6.02 19.79
C LYS A 223 -6.12 -5.91 18.79
N VAL A 224 -7.10 -6.80 18.89
CA VAL A 224 -8.32 -6.74 18.07
C VAL A 224 -9.18 -5.56 18.51
N VAL A 225 -9.48 -4.68 17.56
CA VAL A 225 -10.33 -3.50 17.74
C VAL A 225 -11.77 -3.79 17.32
N ALA A 226 -11.95 -4.50 16.20
CA ALA A 226 -13.27 -4.86 15.71
C ALA A 226 -13.25 -6.23 15.00
N VAL A 227 -14.37 -6.95 15.08
CA VAL A 227 -14.64 -8.16 14.30
C VAL A 227 -16.01 -8.00 13.65
N ALA A 228 -16.07 -8.16 12.33
CA ALA A 228 -17.26 -7.97 11.53
C ALA A 228 -17.51 -9.14 10.58
N HIS A 229 -18.78 -9.31 10.22
CA HIS A 229 -19.21 -10.18 9.12
C HIS A 229 -20.13 -9.40 8.19
N ASP A 230 -20.40 -9.96 7.00
CA ASP A 230 -21.32 -9.36 6.03
C ASP A 230 -22.72 -9.24 6.65
N ARG A 231 -23.37 -8.08 6.45
CA ARG A 231 -24.71 -7.77 6.98
C ARG A 231 -25.67 -7.32 5.88
N ARG A 232 -25.44 -7.71 4.62
CA ARG A 232 -26.29 -7.29 3.49
C ARG A 232 -27.74 -7.80 3.57
N GLU A 233 -28.01 -8.79 4.41
CA GLU A 233 -29.38 -9.19 4.77
C GLU A 233 -30.16 -8.07 5.46
N LYS A 234 -29.46 -7.14 6.14
CA LYS A 234 -30.07 -5.98 6.80
C LYS A 234 -30.11 -4.77 5.90
N HIS A 235 -29.02 -4.49 5.18
CA HIS A 235 -28.95 -3.35 4.28
C HIS A 235 -27.86 -3.54 3.21
N PRO A 236 -28.12 -3.22 1.93
CA PRO A 236 -27.16 -3.46 0.83
C PRO A 236 -25.77 -2.82 1.02
N LEU A 237 -25.67 -1.72 1.76
CA LEU A 237 -24.39 -1.05 2.05
C LEU A 237 -23.63 -1.61 3.26
N GLN A 238 -24.20 -2.56 4.00
CA GLN A 238 -23.55 -3.18 5.16
C GLN A 238 -22.64 -4.34 4.73
N HIS A 239 -21.73 -4.02 3.80
CA HIS A 239 -20.61 -4.89 3.47
C HIS A 239 -19.71 -5.01 4.72
N THR A 240 -19.07 -6.17 4.88
CA THR A 240 -18.27 -6.49 6.06
C THR A 240 -17.28 -5.40 6.48
N VAL A 241 -16.61 -4.76 5.51
CA VAL A 241 -15.65 -3.66 5.76
C VAL A 241 -16.34 -2.44 6.35
N MET A 242 -17.50 -2.07 5.81
CA MET A 242 -18.26 -0.92 6.30
C MET A 242 -18.78 -1.19 7.71
N VAL A 243 -19.19 -2.43 7.99
CA VAL A 243 -19.60 -2.85 9.34
C VAL A 243 -18.42 -2.79 10.31
N ALA A 244 -17.22 -3.21 9.89
CA ALA A 244 -16.01 -3.10 10.70
C ALA A 244 -15.65 -1.64 11.02
N VAL A 245 -15.74 -0.73 10.03
CA VAL A 245 -15.50 0.70 10.24
C VAL A 245 -16.52 1.29 11.21
N ASP A 246 -17.80 0.94 11.07
CA ASP A 246 -18.86 1.37 11.99
C ASP A 246 -18.61 0.86 13.42
N LEU A 247 -18.15 -0.37 13.59
CA LEU A 247 -17.76 -0.95 14.88
C LEU A 247 -16.56 -0.23 15.51
N VAL A 248 -15.56 0.18 14.72
CA VAL A 248 -14.46 1.03 15.20
C VAL A 248 -14.97 2.42 15.59
N ALA A 249 -15.90 3.00 14.81
CA ALA A 249 -16.51 4.26 15.19
C ALA A 249 -17.29 4.15 16.51
N LYS A 250 -18.03 3.05 16.71
CA LYS A 250 -18.75 2.75 17.96
C LYS A 250 -17.81 2.61 19.15
N SER A 251 -16.67 1.91 18.98
CA SER A 251 -15.70 1.83 20.06
C SER A 251 -15.32 3.24 20.50
N GLN A 252 -15.12 4.17 19.57
CA GLN A 252 -14.74 5.57 19.84
C GLN A 252 -15.92 6.51 20.18
N GLY A 253 -17.11 5.99 20.49
CA GLY A 253 -18.29 6.79 20.88
C GLY A 253 -19.11 7.37 19.73
N GLY A 254 -18.85 6.94 18.49
CA GLY A 254 -19.66 7.21 17.30
C GLY A 254 -20.49 5.99 16.88
N GLY A 255 -20.51 5.71 15.58
CA GLY A 255 -21.30 4.62 14.98
C GLY A 255 -22.72 5.04 14.61
N CYS A 256 -23.24 4.47 13.53
CA CYS A 256 -24.53 4.80 12.93
C CYS A 256 -25.50 3.61 12.99
N TRP A 257 -25.01 2.39 12.88
CA TRP A 257 -25.87 1.21 12.79
C TRP A 257 -26.14 0.59 14.16
N GLU A 258 -27.30 0.00 14.37
CA GLU A 258 -27.53 -0.86 15.52
C GLU A 258 -26.95 -2.25 15.21
N THR A 259 -26.02 -2.74 16.04
CA THR A 259 -25.38 -4.06 15.86
C THR A 259 -25.78 -4.99 16.99
N ASP A 260 -26.80 -5.79 16.74
CA ASP A 260 -27.44 -6.72 17.67
C ASP A 260 -26.92 -8.17 17.57
N SER A 261 -25.81 -8.40 16.86
CA SER A 261 -25.24 -9.74 16.66
C SER A 261 -24.17 -10.04 17.71
N GLU A 262 -24.28 -11.23 18.32
CA GLU A 262 -23.26 -11.77 19.23
C GLU A 262 -21.93 -12.11 18.53
N HIS A 263 -21.94 -12.16 17.19
CA HIS A 263 -20.77 -12.43 16.36
C HIS A 263 -20.08 -11.16 15.84
N LEU A 264 -20.58 -9.98 16.24
CA LEU A 264 -19.92 -8.70 16.02
C LEU A 264 -19.20 -8.28 17.30
N HIS A 265 -18.00 -7.74 17.16
CA HIS A 265 -17.22 -7.26 18.29
C HIS A 265 -16.67 -5.87 17.99
N HIS A 266 -16.68 -5.02 19.00
CA HIS A 266 -15.84 -3.83 19.06
C HIS A 266 -15.22 -3.75 20.45
N SER A 267 -13.98 -3.26 20.52
CA SER A 267 -13.38 -2.95 21.81
C SER A 267 -14.17 -1.83 22.49
N LEU A 268 -14.23 -1.84 23.82
CA LEU A 268 -14.81 -0.72 24.56
C LEU A 268 -13.74 0.37 24.67
N TYR A 269 -14.09 1.60 24.35
CA TYR A 269 -13.24 2.74 24.66
C TYR A 269 -13.19 2.94 26.17
N SER A 270 -11.99 2.79 26.72
CA SER A 270 -11.67 3.17 28.08
C SER A 270 -11.00 4.54 28.03
N LYS A 271 -11.67 5.54 28.59
CA LYS A 271 -11.09 6.88 28.74
C LYS A 271 -9.85 6.85 29.62
N ASP A 272 -9.81 5.95 30.61
CA ASP A 272 -8.70 5.82 31.55
C ASP A 272 -7.45 5.27 30.85
N ASP A 273 -7.58 4.18 30.08
CA ASP A 273 -6.48 3.61 29.28
C ASP A 273 -5.91 4.67 28.30
N TYR A 274 -6.81 5.50 27.79
CA TYR A 274 -6.48 6.56 26.86
C TYR A 274 -5.70 7.71 27.52
N ASP A 275 -6.17 8.18 28.67
CA ASP A 275 -5.49 9.23 29.43
C ASP A 275 -4.11 8.73 29.92
N GLU A 276 -3.98 7.45 30.28
CA GLU A 276 -2.69 6.82 30.58
C GLU A 276 -1.73 6.84 29.38
N LYS A 277 -2.22 6.48 28.18
CA LYS A 277 -1.44 6.49 26.92
C LYS A 277 -0.99 7.90 26.54
N ILE A 278 -1.84 8.92 26.74
CA ILE A 278 -1.44 10.33 26.58
C ILE A 278 -0.29 10.67 27.52
N GLU A 279 -0.41 10.34 28.81
CA GLU A 279 0.61 10.69 29.80
C GLU A 279 1.94 10.00 29.50
N GLU A 280 1.91 8.76 29.03
CA GLU A 280 3.12 8.08 28.53
C GLU A 280 3.75 8.79 27.34
N LEU A 281 2.96 9.15 26.33
CA LEU A 281 3.46 9.86 25.15
C LEU A 281 4.03 11.24 25.50
N LYS A 282 3.45 11.95 26.48
CA LYS A 282 3.99 13.20 27.02
C LYS A 282 5.36 13.00 27.66
N ARG A 283 5.55 11.91 28.43
CA ARG A 283 6.86 11.58 29.02
C ARG A 283 7.91 11.31 27.96
N GLN A 284 7.56 10.61 26.88
CA GLN A 284 8.48 10.28 25.79
C GLN A 284 8.77 11.47 24.86
N ASN A 285 7.84 12.42 24.73
CA ASN A 285 7.95 13.57 23.82
C ASN A 285 7.65 14.90 24.55
N PRO A 286 8.54 15.35 25.44
CA PRO A 286 8.32 16.59 26.18
C PRO A 286 8.19 17.80 25.22
N GLY A 287 7.15 18.61 25.41
CA GLY A 287 6.93 19.84 24.65
C GLY A 287 6.22 19.69 23.29
N LYS A 288 5.79 18.48 22.90
CA LYS A 288 4.96 18.26 21.69
C LYS A 288 3.48 18.12 22.04
N ASP A 289 2.59 18.52 21.13
CA ASP A 289 1.16 18.23 21.23
C ASP A 289 0.89 16.76 20.89
N VAL A 290 0.98 15.91 21.91
CA VAL A 290 0.80 14.46 21.77
C VAL A 290 -0.66 14.01 21.71
N LYS A 291 -1.64 14.91 21.91
CA LYS A 291 -3.06 14.53 21.84
C LYS A 291 -3.45 14.05 20.44
N LYS A 292 -2.85 14.63 19.40
CA LYS A 292 -3.03 14.18 18.01
C LYS A 292 -2.33 12.85 17.70
N LEU A 293 -1.30 12.50 18.47
CA LEU A 293 -0.59 11.22 18.37
C LEU A 293 -1.28 10.12 19.18
N ALA A 294 -2.04 10.49 20.21
CA ALA A 294 -2.69 9.58 21.12
C ALA A 294 -4.08 9.15 20.63
N LEU A 295 -4.93 10.07 20.13
CA LEU A 295 -6.31 9.75 19.74
C LEU A 295 -6.32 8.80 18.53
N PRO A 296 -6.84 7.56 18.67
CA PRO A 296 -7.16 6.78 17.49
C PRO A 296 -8.23 7.53 16.71
N TYR A 297 -7.89 8.00 15.51
CA TYR A 297 -8.82 8.65 14.61
C TYR A 297 -9.40 7.61 13.67
N LEU A 298 -10.60 7.11 13.99
CA LEU A 298 -11.26 6.05 13.24
C LEU A 298 -10.32 4.86 13.08
N CYS A 299 -10.03 4.43 11.84
CA CYS A 299 -9.14 3.31 11.55
C CYS A 299 -7.68 3.72 11.25
N THR A 300 -7.26 4.94 11.63
CA THR A 300 -5.89 5.40 11.35
C THR A 300 -4.86 4.53 12.07
N SER A 301 -3.85 4.06 11.33
CA SER A 301 -2.78 3.19 11.83
C SER A 301 -3.24 1.81 12.30
N TYR A 302 -4.42 1.35 11.86
CA TYR A 302 -4.87 -0.03 12.08
C TYR A 302 -4.67 -0.90 10.85
N ASP A 303 -4.48 -2.18 11.10
CA ASP A 303 -4.42 -3.22 10.07
C ASP A 303 -5.79 -3.86 9.91
N ALA A 304 -6.19 -4.09 8.66
CA ALA A 304 -7.43 -4.76 8.31
C ALA A 304 -7.12 -6.12 7.69
N TYR A 305 -7.69 -7.17 8.29
CA TYR A 305 -7.67 -8.53 7.77
C TYR A 305 -9.03 -8.83 7.17
N LEU A 306 -9.05 -9.41 5.96
CA LEU A 306 -10.29 -9.73 5.25
C LEU A 306 -10.21 -11.14 4.67
N SER A 307 -11.32 -11.87 4.73
CA SER A 307 -11.43 -13.19 4.08
C SER A 307 -11.66 -13.12 2.57
N ARG A 308 -12.00 -11.93 2.04
CA ARG A 308 -12.25 -11.67 0.62
C ARG A 308 -11.80 -10.25 0.27
N GLU A 309 -11.30 -10.06 -0.94
CA GLU A 309 -10.96 -8.74 -1.48
C GLU A 309 -12.19 -7.79 -1.40
N PRO A 310 -12.01 -6.56 -0.91
CA PRO A 310 -13.09 -5.59 -0.83
C PRO A 310 -13.54 -5.10 -2.21
N CYS A 311 -14.80 -4.71 -2.33
CA CYS A 311 -15.31 -4.06 -3.54
C CYS A 311 -14.89 -2.59 -3.61
N VAL A 312 -15.08 -1.98 -4.79
CA VAL A 312 -14.91 -0.53 -5.04
C VAL A 312 -15.93 0.29 -4.26
#